data_AF-A0AAV8Y3U5-F1
#
_entry.id   AF-A0AAV8Y3U5-F1
#
_cell.length_a   1.000
_cell.length_b   1.000
_cell.length_c   1.000
_cell.angle_alpha   90.00
_cell.angle_beta   90.00
_cell.angle_gamma   90.00
#
_symmetry.space_group_name_H-M   'P 1'
#
loop_
_entity.id
_entity.type
_entity.pdbx_description
1 polymer ?
#
loop_
_entity_poly.entity_id
_entity_poly.type
_entity_poly.pdbx_seq_one_letter_code
_entity_poly.pdbx_strand_id
1 'polypeptide(L)'
;MAMTMGIVIVINAIYTIHQLITQLATGAVYHLSEGKSKNPRFFDEDLDDHQPFPTLQQLLETLDSHTGFNIEIKWTMQLQDGTYELYHPTDINLYLDTILEVVLRYGAKRRIIFSCFNPDVCQAIRSKQNKYPVMLLTIGESQIYPRYSDPRCWSIKSAAQCAIMLEILGINVHTEDLLRNPSLVNLAITSNLIIFCWGDENADPVTIKFLKELGLHGVIYDKIHEISQKEVKESIFMVEAKENQKELRLVAAANAEMPPDQPPLQSIIKERILDFEKAKDQLAVGISAATSLQSLESQKPDYQTGDCS
;
A
#
# COMPACT_ATOMS: atom_id res chain seq x y z
N MET A 1 -8.48 1.83 -20.33
CA MET A 1 -7.17 2.51 -20.38
C MET A 1 -6.38 2.03 -19.17
N ALA A 2 -5.54 1.01 -19.35
CA ALA A 2 -4.83 0.39 -18.24
C ALA A 2 -3.78 1.36 -17.68
N MET A 3 -3.91 1.68 -16.40
CA MET A 3 -2.98 2.57 -15.71
C MET A 3 -1.68 1.81 -15.46
N THR A 4 -0.65 2.11 -16.26
CA THR A 4 0.71 1.66 -15.94
C THR A 4 1.21 2.53 -14.81
N MET A 5 1.01 2.13 -13.56
CA MET A 5 1.58 2.83 -12.41
C MET A 5 3.09 2.90 -12.58
N GLY A 6 3.59 4.12 -12.75
CA GLY A 6 5.03 4.38 -12.87
C GLY A 6 5.72 4.03 -11.57
N ILE A 7 6.87 3.36 -11.69
CA ILE A 7 7.88 3.08 -10.66
C ILE A 7 7.29 3.06 -9.26
N VAL A 8 6.64 1.95 -8.95
CA VAL A 8 6.35 1.57 -7.59
C VAL A 8 7.64 0.95 -7.05
N ILE A 9 8.41 1.72 -6.28
CA ILE A 9 9.49 1.11 -5.49
C ILE A 9 8.77 0.33 -4.40
N VAL A 10 8.83 -1.00 -4.49
CA VAL A 10 8.47 -1.88 -3.38
C VAL A 10 9.59 -1.74 -2.37
N ILE A 11 9.38 -0.89 -1.38
CA ILE A 11 10.28 -0.86 -0.23
C ILE A 11 9.79 -1.94 0.70
N ASN A 12 10.60 -2.99 0.81
CA ASN A 12 10.51 -3.89 1.95
C ASN A 12 10.87 -3.06 3.18
N ALA A 13 9.89 -2.72 4.01
CA ALA A 13 10.13 -2.20 5.35
C ALA A 13 10.64 -3.34 6.24
N ILE A 14 11.76 -3.98 5.86
CA ILE A 14 12.55 -4.83 6.74
C ILE A 14 13.74 -3.98 7.13
N TYR A 15 13.66 -3.22 8.21
CA TYR A 15 14.85 -2.93 9.02
C TYR A 15 14.42 -2.75 10.46
N THR A 16 14.34 -3.86 11.19
CA THR A 16 14.38 -3.81 12.64
C THR A 16 15.19 -5.00 13.15
N ILE A 17 16.48 -4.73 13.34
CA ILE A 17 17.38 -5.38 14.30
C ILE A 17 17.77 -6.84 14.03
N HIS A 18 16.89 -7.73 13.58
CA HIS A 18 17.21 -9.17 13.52
C HIS A 18 17.95 -9.63 12.26
N GLN A 19 17.66 -9.06 11.08
CA GLN A 19 18.50 -9.31 9.89
C GLN A 19 19.88 -8.66 10.02
N LEU A 20 19.98 -7.50 10.67
CA LEU A 20 21.26 -6.87 11.00
C LEU A 20 22.07 -7.76 11.96
N ILE A 21 21.45 -8.27 13.04
CA ILE A 21 22.09 -9.22 13.97
C ILE A 21 22.44 -10.54 13.28
N THR A 22 21.61 -11.04 12.37
CA THR A 22 21.88 -12.31 11.67
C THR A 22 22.99 -12.14 10.63
N GLN A 23 23.06 -11.00 9.92
CA GLN A 23 24.16 -10.66 9.01
C GLN A 23 25.47 -10.39 9.77
N LEU A 24 25.40 -9.71 10.93
CA LEU A 24 26.52 -9.54 11.86
C LEU A 24 26.97 -10.88 12.49
N ALA A 25 26.04 -11.80 12.76
CA ALA A 25 26.34 -13.11 13.33
C ALA A 25 26.86 -14.13 12.30
N THR A 26 26.52 -13.96 11.03
CA THR A 26 26.94 -14.87 9.94
C THR A 26 28.21 -14.42 9.20
N GLY A 27 28.81 -13.28 9.59
CA GLY A 27 30.13 -12.86 9.13
C GLY A 27 30.25 -12.67 7.61
N ALA A 28 29.14 -12.50 6.91
CA ALA A 28 29.09 -12.58 5.46
C ALA A 28 29.33 -11.23 4.75
N VAL A 29 30.14 -10.33 5.32
CA VAL A 29 30.99 -9.38 4.56
C VAL A 29 32.17 -8.99 5.46
N TYR A 30 33.20 -9.83 5.60
CA TYR A 30 34.49 -9.35 6.12
C TYR A 30 35.66 -9.95 5.34
N HIS A 31 36.54 -9.07 4.86
CA HIS A 31 37.90 -9.41 4.49
C HIS A 31 38.61 -9.86 5.78
N LEU A 32 38.90 -11.16 5.89
CA LEU A 32 39.37 -11.90 7.07
C LEU A 32 40.68 -11.38 7.74
N SER A 33 41.24 -10.27 7.29
CA SER A 33 42.52 -9.72 7.75
C SER A 33 42.42 -8.68 8.87
N GLU A 34 41.28 -7.99 9.06
CA GLU A 34 41.22 -6.80 9.94
C GLU A 34 40.83 -7.09 11.40
N GLY A 35 40.26 -8.27 11.70
CA GLY A 35 39.80 -8.64 13.06
C GLY A 35 40.89 -8.93 14.10
N LYS A 36 42.18 -8.70 13.80
CA LYS A 36 43.30 -9.02 14.73
C LYS A 36 43.82 -7.84 15.55
N SER A 37 43.34 -6.63 15.32
CA SER A 37 43.80 -5.43 16.04
C SER A 37 42.72 -4.92 16.99
N LYS A 38 42.82 -5.26 18.28
CA LYS A 38 42.05 -4.60 19.35
C LYS A 38 42.51 -3.16 19.51
N ASN A 39 41.87 -2.22 18.83
CA ASN A 39 42.00 -0.78 19.11
C ASN A 39 40.59 -0.17 19.10
N PRO A 40 40.19 0.61 20.12
CA PRO A 40 38.95 1.36 20.11
C PRO A 40 39.18 2.58 19.22
N ARG A 41 38.96 2.42 17.92
CA ARG A 41 38.92 3.53 16.97
C ARG A 41 37.50 3.61 16.45
N PHE A 42 37.01 4.84 16.32
CA PHE A 42 35.80 5.22 15.59
C PHE A 42 35.39 4.13 14.60
N PHE A 43 34.24 3.52 14.82
CA PHE A 43 33.70 2.58 13.86
C PHE A 43 33.26 3.40 12.65
N ASP A 44 33.88 3.15 11.50
CA ASP A 44 33.40 3.60 10.18
C ASP A 44 31.96 3.11 9.89
N GLU A 45 31.38 2.26 10.74
CA GLU A 45 30.01 1.74 10.64
C GLU A 45 28.90 2.80 10.71
N ASP A 46 29.21 4.00 11.22
CA ASP A 46 28.31 5.16 11.21
C ASP A 46 28.42 6.02 9.94
N LEU A 47 29.32 5.67 9.01
CA LEU A 47 29.38 6.32 7.71
C LEU A 47 28.28 5.74 6.79
N ASP A 48 27.51 6.63 6.16
CA ASP A 48 26.43 6.29 5.21
C ASP A 48 26.88 5.30 4.12
N ASP A 49 28.17 5.32 3.74
CA ASP A 49 28.77 4.47 2.71
C ASP A 49 28.91 2.98 3.12
N HIS A 50 28.72 2.65 4.40
CA HIS A 50 28.85 1.28 4.94
C HIS A 50 27.52 0.64 5.36
N GLN A 51 26.40 1.36 5.24
CA GLN A 51 25.08 0.76 5.45
C GLN A 51 24.68 -0.07 4.22
N PRO A 52 24.42 -1.38 4.37
CA PRO A 52 24.13 -2.24 3.22
C PRO A 52 22.82 -1.87 2.51
N PHE A 53 21.94 -1.11 3.17
CA PHE A 53 20.66 -0.68 2.63
C PHE A 53 20.24 0.70 3.16
N PRO A 54 19.60 1.54 2.32
CA PRO A 54 19.11 2.84 2.75
C PRO A 54 17.90 2.71 3.69
N THR A 55 17.80 3.62 4.65
CA THR A 55 16.62 3.74 5.50
C THR A 55 15.42 4.27 4.71
N LEU A 56 14.21 3.98 5.20
CA LEU A 56 12.97 4.51 4.60
C LEU A 56 12.96 6.04 4.60
N GLN A 57 13.50 6.68 5.64
CA GLN A 57 13.64 8.13 5.69
C GLN A 57 14.55 8.63 4.57
N GLN A 58 15.77 8.08 4.42
CA GLN A 58 16.70 8.48 3.36
C GLN A 58 16.07 8.35 1.98
N LEU A 59 15.29 7.30 1.71
CA LEU A 59 14.56 7.13 0.45
C LEU A 59 13.49 8.21 0.26
N LEU A 60 12.73 8.52 1.31
CA LEU A 60 11.73 9.60 1.29
C LEU A 60 12.35 11.00 1.19
N GLU A 61 13.59 11.22 1.57
CA GLU A 61 14.23 12.53 1.46
C GLU A 61 14.98 12.69 0.12
N THR A 62 15.60 11.61 -0.37
CA THR A 62 16.51 11.66 -1.51
C THR A 62 15.81 11.48 -2.86
N LEU A 63 14.78 10.64 -2.93
CA LEU A 63 14.09 10.36 -4.19
C LEU A 63 13.19 11.52 -4.60
N ASP A 64 13.00 11.67 -5.92
CA ASP A 64 12.14 12.71 -6.47
C ASP A 64 10.75 12.73 -5.81
N SER A 65 10.24 13.93 -5.57
CA SER A 65 8.97 14.16 -4.85
C SER A 65 7.73 13.62 -5.60
N HIS A 66 7.84 13.34 -6.89
CA HIS A 66 6.73 12.79 -7.69
C HIS A 66 6.77 11.26 -7.76
N THR A 67 7.89 10.64 -7.36
CA THR A 67 8.02 9.19 -7.24
C THR A 67 7.05 8.66 -6.18
N GLY A 68 6.19 7.75 -6.60
CA GLY A 68 5.24 7.07 -5.71
C GLY A 68 5.88 5.87 -5.02
N PHE A 69 5.31 5.48 -3.88
CA PHE A 69 5.84 4.39 -3.07
C PHE A 69 4.74 3.35 -2.83
N ASN A 70 5.07 2.07 -2.97
CA ASN A 70 4.31 0.99 -2.33
C ASN A 70 5.20 0.43 -1.23
N ILE A 71 4.86 0.75 0.00
CA ILE A 71 5.62 0.31 1.17
C ILE A 71 5.02 -1.01 1.61
N GLU A 72 5.75 -2.10 1.34
CA GLU A 72 5.37 -3.41 1.83
C GLU A 72 5.84 -3.57 3.28
N ILE A 73 4.90 -3.73 4.18
CA ILE A 73 5.15 -4.07 5.58
C ILE A 73 5.32 -5.57 5.68
N LYS A 74 6.55 -6.00 5.98
CA LYS A 74 6.86 -7.41 6.21
C LYS A 74 6.55 -7.74 7.67
N TRP A 75 5.61 -8.65 7.85
CA TRP A 75 5.20 -9.19 9.15
C TRP A 75 4.97 -10.69 9.01
N THR A 76 5.31 -11.46 10.03
CA THR A 76 5.20 -12.92 9.93
C THR A 76 3.75 -13.36 9.80
N MET A 77 3.52 -14.37 8.96
CA MET A 77 2.31 -15.17 8.97
C MET A 77 2.60 -16.59 9.46
N GLN A 78 1.56 -17.21 10.02
CA GLN A 78 1.60 -18.64 10.33
C GLN A 78 1.29 -19.43 9.05
N LEU A 79 2.08 -20.46 8.79
CA LEU A 79 1.88 -21.41 7.70
C LEU A 79 0.86 -22.48 8.10
N GLN A 80 0.34 -23.21 7.10
CA GLN A 80 -0.68 -24.23 7.31
C GLN A 80 -0.21 -25.40 8.21
N ASP A 81 1.10 -25.67 8.25
CA ASP A 81 1.70 -26.68 9.12
C ASP A 81 1.90 -26.22 10.58
N GLY A 82 1.50 -24.99 10.90
CA GLY A 82 1.60 -24.38 12.22
C GLY A 82 2.92 -23.65 12.48
N THR A 83 3.89 -23.74 11.58
CA THR A 83 5.15 -22.98 11.64
C THR A 83 4.92 -21.51 11.25
N TYR A 84 5.93 -20.66 11.46
CA TYR A 84 5.89 -19.25 11.08
C TYR A 84 6.99 -18.96 10.06
N GLU A 85 6.72 -18.06 9.12
CA GLU A 85 7.71 -17.64 8.11
C GLU A 85 8.98 -17.09 8.75
N LEU A 86 8.82 -16.29 9.79
CA LEU A 86 9.90 -15.62 10.50
C LEU A 86 9.55 -15.55 11.99
N TYR A 87 10.56 -15.69 12.84
CA TYR A 87 10.39 -15.36 14.25
C TYR A 87 10.35 -13.83 14.41
N HIS A 88 9.24 -13.28 14.90
CA HIS A 88 9.08 -11.85 15.13
C HIS A 88 8.77 -11.58 16.62
N PRO A 89 9.78 -11.33 17.46
CA PRO A 89 9.57 -11.11 18.91
C PRO A 89 9.04 -9.71 19.25
N THR A 90 8.95 -8.82 18.26
CA THR A 90 8.58 -7.41 18.46
C THR A 90 7.06 -7.25 18.61
N ASP A 91 6.64 -6.30 19.44
CA ASP A 91 5.25 -5.87 19.51
C ASP A 91 4.81 -5.21 18.19
N ILE A 92 3.62 -5.57 17.71
CA ILE A 92 3.07 -5.08 16.44
C ILE A 92 2.82 -3.58 16.44
N ASN A 93 2.39 -2.98 17.57
CA ASN A 93 2.16 -1.55 17.62
C ASN A 93 3.47 -0.79 17.54
N LEU A 94 4.47 -1.18 18.33
CA LEU A 94 5.79 -0.56 18.29
C LEU A 94 6.39 -0.61 16.88
N TYR A 95 6.28 -1.76 16.21
CA TYR A 95 6.78 -1.93 14.85
C TYR A 95 6.08 -1.01 13.84
N LEU A 96 4.75 -1.01 13.85
CA LEU A 96 3.97 -0.18 12.92
C LEU A 96 4.10 1.30 13.22
N ASP A 97 4.08 1.71 14.49
CA ASP A 97 4.17 3.12 14.90
C ASP A 97 5.52 3.72 14.46
N THR A 98 6.61 2.95 14.56
CA THR A 98 7.93 3.37 14.07
C THR A 98 7.91 3.66 12.56
N ILE A 99 7.31 2.76 11.78
CA ILE A 99 7.23 2.92 10.31
C ILE A 99 6.30 4.09 9.95
N LEU A 100 5.13 4.16 10.58
CA LEU A 100 4.14 5.20 10.33
C LEU A 100 4.66 6.58 10.71
N GLU A 101 5.41 6.72 11.81
CA GLU A 101 6.03 7.99 12.19
C GLU A 101 6.94 8.51 11.08
N VAL A 102 7.82 7.66 10.56
CA VAL A 102 8.72 8.01 9.45
C VAL A 102 7.92 8.41 8.21
N VAL A 103 6.94 7.59 7.80
CA VAL A 103 6.18 7.85 6.57
C VAL A 103 5.32 9.12 6.69
N LEU A 104 4.68 9.35 7.83
CA LEU A 104 3.84 10.53 8.04
C LEU A 104 4.67 11.81 8.13
N ARG A 105 5.86 11.76 8.73
CA ARG A 105 6.77 12.91 8.87
C ARG A 105 7.48 13.25 7.56
N TYR A 106 8.01 12.26 6.84
CA TYR A 106 8.87 12.46 5.68
C TYR A 106 8.18 12.20 4.32
N GLY A 107 6.97 11.63 4.32
CA GLY A 107 6.21 11.34 3.11
C GLY A 107 5.69 12.57 2.36
N ALA A 108 5.65 13.74 3.00
CA ALA A 108 5.23 15.02 2.42
C ALA A 108 3.92 14.90 1.59
N LYS A 109 3.95 15.32 0.32
CA LYS A 109 2.85 15.22 -0.65
C LYS A 109 2.95 13.99 -1.58
N ARG A 110 3.84 13.04 -1.28
CA ARG A 110 4.01 11.84 -2.10
C ARG A 110 2.76 10.97 -2.06
N ARG A 111 2.53 10.27 -3.16
CA ARG A 111 1.55 9.19 -3.23
C ARG A 111 2.19 7.93 -2.68
N ILE A 112 1.65 7.44 -1.58
CA ILE A 112 2.15 6.28 -0.86
C ILE A 112 0.99 5.33 -0.65
N ILE A 113 1.21 4.05 -0.93
CA ILE A 113 0.32 2.94 -0.62
C ILE A 113 1.05 2.04 0.36
N PHE A 114 0.37 1.59 1.41
CA PHE A 114 0.86 0.49 2.23
C PHE A 114 0.34 -0.83 1.71
N SER A 115 1.16 -1.87 1.78
CA SER A 115 0.71 -3.24 1.52
C SER A 115 1.26 -4.22 2.56
N CYS A 116 0.52 -5.28 2.86
CA CYS A 116 0.96 -6.36 3.74
C CYS A 116 0.26 -7.68 3.38
N PHE A 117 0.90 -8.82 3.60
CA PHE A 117 0.26 -10.14 3.47
C PHE A 117 -0.64 -10.48 4.66
N ASN A 118 -0.35 -9.91 5.83
CA ASN A 118 -1.09 -10.17 7.07
C ASN A 118 -2.32 -9.24 7.16
N PRO A 119 -3.56 -9.77 7.14
CA PRO A 119 -4.76 -8.92 7.17
C PRO A 119 -4.93 -8.12 8.46
N ASP A 120 -4.45 -8.63 9.60
CA ASP A 120 -4.53 -7.92 10.90
C ASP A 120 -3.57 -6.72 10.93
N VAL A 121 -2.42 -6.85 10.27
CA VAL A 121 -1.51 -5.70 10.05
C VAL A 121 -2.15 -4.66 9.14
N CYS A 122 -2.79 -5.09 8.04
CA CYS A 122 -3.54 -4.17 7.17
C CYS A 122 -4.62 -3.40 7.96
N GLN A 123 -5.37 -4.09 8.82
CA GLN A 123 -6.38 -3.48 9.68
C GLN A 123 -5.74 -2.48 10.66
N ALA A 124 -4.66 -2.86 11.33
CA ALA A 124 -3.96 -1.99 12.28
C ALA A 124 -3.46 -0.70 11.61
N ILE A 125 -2.86 -0.79 10.41
CA ILE A 125 -2.43 0.38 9.64
C ILE A 125 -3.64 1.25 9.27
N ARG A 126 -4.74 0.64 8.83
CA ARG A 126 -5.98 1.37 8.47
C ARG A 126 -6.58 2.11 9.66
N SER A 127 -6.48 1.56 10.86
CA SER A 127 -6.98 2.19 12.10
C SER A 127 -6.04 3.27 12.66
N LYS A 128 -4.73 3.13 12.46
CA LYS A 128 -3.72 4.07 12.99
C LYS A 128 -3.57 5.35 12.17
N GLN A 129 -3.97 5.35 10.88
CA GLN A 129 -3.87 6.52 10.02
C GLN A 129 -4.96 6.52 8.93
N ASN A 130 -5.27 7.71 8.39
CA ASN A 130 -6.29 7.90 7.35
C ASN A 130 -5.77 8.63 6.10
N LYS A 131 -4.45 8.83 5.98
CA LYS A 131 -3.82 9.60 4.90
C LYS A 131 -3.48 8.74 3.68
N TYR A 132 -2.93 7.55 3.92
CA TYR A 132 -2.41 6.66 2.90
C TYR A 132 -3.27 5.40 2.81
N PRO A 133 -3.68 4.98 1.61
CA PRO A 133 -4.44 3.75 1.41
C PRO A 133 -3.62 2.50 1.77
N VAL A 134 -4.34 1.42 2.07
CA VAL A 134 -3.78 0.10 2.39
C VAL A 134 -4.29 -0.92 1.37
N MET A 135 -3.44 -1.85 0.96
CA MET A 135 -3.81 -2.98 0.10
C MET A 135 -3.38 -4.31 0.72
N LEU A 136 -4.21 -5.34 0.59
CA LEU A 136 -3.91 -6.68 1.09
C LEU A 136 -3.17 -7.48 0.01
N LEU A 137 -1.97 -7.96 0.31
CA LEU A 137 -1.23 -8.91 -0.53
C LEU A 137 -1.77 -10.32 -0.30
N THR A 138 -1.86 -11.10 -1.37
CA THR A 138 -2.23 -12.51 -1.28
C THR A 138 -1.47 -13.35 -2.30
N ILE A 139 -1.03 -14.54 -1.87
CA ILE A 139 -0.52 -15.60 -2.75
C ILE A 139 -1.66 -16.37 -3.44
N GLY A 140 -2.90 -16.15 -3.00
CA GLY A 140 -4.09 -16.76 -3.56
C GLY A 140 -4.06 -18.29 -3.53
N GLU A 141 -4.37 -18.90 -4.67
CA GLU A 141 -4.40 -20.35 -4.86
C GLU A 141 -3.09 -20.91 -5.43
N SER A 142 -2.05 -20.07 -5.52
CA SER A 142 -0.73 -20.49 -6.00
C SER A 142 -0.15 -21.59 -5.11
N GLN A 143 0.47 -22.59 -5.76
CA GLN A 143 1.16 -23.70 -5.09
C GLN A 143 2.67 -23.49 -5.07
N ILE A 144 3.16 -22.35 -5.56
CA ILE A 144 4.59 -21.99 -5.56
C ILE A 144 5.08 -21.74 -4.14
N TYR A 145 4.21 -21.23 -3.27
CA TYR A 145 4.52 -20.84 -1.90
C TYR A 145 3.77 -21.73 -0.89
N PRO A 146 4.35 -21.99 0.30
CA PRO A 146 3.61 -22.59 1.40
C PRO A 146 2.36 -21.78 1.73
N ARG A 147 1.25 -22.47 1.93
CA ARG A 147 -0.03 -21.83 2.23
C ARG A 147 -0.03 -21.26 3.65
N TYR A 148 -0.58 -20.06 3.82
CA TYR A 148 -0.86 -19.50 5.14
C TYR A 148 -2.03 -20.21 5.83
N SER A 149 -2.00 -20.28 7.16
CA SER A 149 -3.11 -20.83 7.95
C SER A 149 -4.36 -19.94 7.91
N ASP A 150 -4.20 -18.65 7.63
CA ASP A 150 -5.29 -17.67 7.58
C ASP A 150 -6.19 -17.85 6.34
N PRO A 151 -7.49 -18.18 6.52
CA PRO A 151 -8.41 -18.40 5.41
C PRO A 151 -8.74 -17.15 4.59
N ARG A 152 -8.52 -15.95 5.13
CA ARG A 152 -8.72 -14.68 4.42
C ARG A 152 -7.78 -14.55 3.23
N CYS A 153 -6.65 -15.25 3.24
CA CYS A 153 -5.61 -15.17 2.21
C CYS A 153 -5.66 -16.32 1.19
N TRP A 154 -6.59 -17.28 1.30
CA TRP A 154 -6.56 -18.52 0.51
C TRP A 154 -6.98 -18.39 -0.97
N SER A 155 -7.57 -17.28 -1.36
CA SER A 155 -7.96 -17.04 -2.75
C SER A 155 -8.13 -15.54 -2.99
N ILE A 156 -8.14 -15.12 -4.25
CA ILE A 156 -8.47 -13.75 -4.63
C ILE A 156 -9.88 -13.36 -4.12
N LYS A 157 -10.83 -14.30 -4.11
CA LYS A 157 -12.19 -14.05 -3.61
C LYS A 157 -12.20 -13.77 -2.11
N SER A 158 -11.50 -14.60 -1.32
CA SER A 158 -11.37 -14.40 0.14
C SER A 158 -10.67 -13.08 0.45
N ALA A 159 -9.61 -12.76 -0.29
CA ALA A 159 -8.86 -11.52 -0.10
C ALA A 159 -9.71 -10.29 -0.46
N ALA A 160 -10.49 -10.36 -1.55
CA ALA A 160 -11.42 -9.30 -1.93
C ALA A 160 -12.49 -9.07 -0.84
N GLN A 161 -13.10 -10.15 -0.32
CA GLN A 161 -14.05 -10.06 0.78
C GLN A 161 -13.42 -9.43 2.03
N CYS A 162 -12.20 -9.84 2.38
CA CYS A 162 -11.44 -9.25 3.47
C CYS A 162 -11.18 -7.76 3.25
N ALA A 163 -10.79 -7.36 2.03
CA ALA A 163 -10.52 -5.96 1.71
C ALA A 163 -11.77 -5.07 1.84
N ILE A 164 -12.93 -5.58 1.42
CA ILE A 164 -14.22 -4.90 1.59
C ILE A 164 -14.55 -4.75 3.08
N MET A 165 -14.44 -5.83 3.86
CA MET A 165 -14.75 -5.81 5.30
C MET A 165 -13.83 -4.88 6.10
N LEU A 166 -12.55 -4.78 5.72
CA LEU A 166 -11.59 -3.90 6.37
C LEU A 166 -11.64 -2.46 5.86
N GLU A 167 -12.49 -2.16 4.86
CA GLU A 167 -12.57 -0.85 4.21
C GLU A 167 -11.20 -0.32 3.76
N ILE A 168 -10.40 -1.22 3.17
CA ILE A 168 -9.09 -0.91 2.58
C ILE A 168 -9.21 -0.77 1.06
N LEU A 169 -8.20 -0.17 0.42
CA LEU A 169 -8.27 0.26 -0.98
C LEU A 169 -8.46 -0.92 -1.96
N GLY A 170 -7.82 -2.06 -1.67
CA GLY A 170 -7.77 -3.13 -2.64
C GLY A 170 -6.85 -4.29 -2.30
N ILE A 171 -6.54 -5.08 -3.32
CA ILE A 171 -5.77 -6.32 -3.22
C ILE A 171 -4.61 -6.36 -4.22
N ASN A 172 -3.50 -6.97 -3.79
CA ASN A 172 -2.33 -7.27 -4.60
C ASN A 172 -2.20 -8.79 -4.74
N VAL A 173 -2.53 -9.32 -5.92
CA VAL A 173 -2.71 -10.76 -6.13
C VAL A 173 -1.56 -11.38 -6.93
N HIS A 174 -1.34 -12.68 -6.77
CA HIS A 174 -0.40 -13.41 -7.62
C HIS A 174 -0.90 -13.48 -9.06
N THR A 175 -0.04 -13.22 -10.05
CA THR A 175 -0.40 -13.20 -11.47
C THR A 175 -0.89 -14.56 -11.97
N GLU A 176 -0.32 -15.66 -11.50
CA GLU A 176 -0.72 -17.03 -11.86
C GLU A 176 -2.26 -17.24 -11.77
N ASP A 177 -2.89 -16.76 -10.69
CA ASP A 177 -4.34 -16.90 -10.48
C ASP A 177 -5.16 -16.12 -11.52
N LEU A 178 -4.66 -14.95 -11.94
CA LEU A 178 -5.31 -14.14 -12.97
C LEU A 178 -5.18 -14.77 -14.37
N LEU A 179 -4.06 -15.42 -14.66
CA LEU A 179 -3.88 -16.16 -15.90
C LEU A 179 -4.76 -17.41 -15.93
N ARG A 180 -4.90 -18.09 -14.79
CA ARG A 180 -5.78 -19.26 -14.65
C ARG A 180 -7.26 -18.86 -14.78
N ASN A 181 -7.65 -17.73 -14.19
CA ASN A 181 -9.02 -17.24 -14.24
C ASN A 181 -9.09 -15.70 -14.35
N PRO A 182 -9.11 -15.16 -15.59
CA PRO A 182 -9.19 -13.73 -15.83
C PRO A 182 -10.45 -13.04 -15.27
N SER A 183 -11.53 -13.79 -15.01
CA SER A 183 -12.77 -13.22 -14.45
C SER A 183 -12.60 -12.64 -13.04
N LEU A 184 -11.53 -13.04 -12.34
CA LEU A 184 -11.20 -12.53 -11.00
C LEU A 184 -10.85 -11.03 -11.01
N VAL A 185 -10.38 -10.50 -12.14
CA VAL A 185 -10.18 -9.05 -12.33
C VAL A 185 -11.52 -8.33 -12.24
N ASN A 186 -12.52 -8.81 -12.98
CA ASN A 186 -13.86 -8.24 -12.97
C ASN A 186 -14.52 -8.36 -11.60
N LEU A 187 -14.27 -9.43 -10.86
CA LEU A 187 -14.76 -9.59 -9.49
C LEU A 187 -14.27 -8.45 -8.58
N ALA A 188 -12.97 -8.14 -8.61
CA ALA A 188 -12.42 -7.05 -7.80
C ALA A 188 -12.96 -5.69 -8.23
N ILE A 189 -12.99 -5.41 -9.54
CA ILE A 189 -13.48 -4.14 -10.10
C ILE A 189 -14.96 -3.91 -9.77
N THR A 190 -15.81 -4.92 -9.96
CA THR A 190 -17.25 -4.83 -9.65
C THR A 190 -17.53 -4.72 -8.16
N SER A 191 -16.59 -5.16 -7.32
CA SER A 191 -16.62 -4.96 -5.86
C SER A 191 -16.04 -3.61 -5.42
N ASN A 192 -15.76 -2.69 -6.35
CA ASN A 192 -15.17 -1.38 -6.11
C ASN A 192 -13.79 -1.43 -5.42
N LEU A 193 -12.99 -2.47 -5.72
CA LEU A 193 -11.63 -2.61 -5.23
C LEU A 193 -10.61 -2.26 -6.31
N ILE A 194 -9.51 -1.64 -5.88
CA ILE A 194 -8.29 -1.57 -6.71
C ILE A 194 -7.62 -2.95 -6.69
N ILE A 195 -7.10 -3.36 -7.84
CA ILE A 195 -6.42 -4.66 -7.99
C ILE A 195 -5.09 -4.46 -8.71
N PHE A 196 -4.01 -4.85 -8.03
CA PHE A 196 -2.69 -5.01 -8.64
C PHE A 196 -2.34 -6.49 -8.72
N CYS A 197 -1.38 -6.83 -9.59
CA CYS A 197 -0.77 -8.14 -9.59
C CYS A 197 0.76 -8.08 -9.48
N TRP A 198 1.33 -9.16 -8.98
CA TRP A 198 2.76 -9.42 -8.86
C TRP A 198 3.03 -10.90 -9.18
N GLY A 199 4.24 -11.22 -9.61
CA GLY A 199 4.63 -12.59 -9.97
C GLY A 199 5.62 -12.60 -11.13
N ASP A 200 6.29 -13.73 -11.30
CA ASP A 200 7.34 -13.91 -12.31
C ASP A 200 6.79 -13.82 -13.74
N GLU A 201 5.51 -14.12 -13.94
CA GLU A 201 4.84 -14.00 -15.25
C GLU A 201 4.79 -12.55 -15.73
N ASN A 202 4.93 -11.58 -14.83
CA ASN A 202 5.02 -10.17 -15.19
C ASN A 202 6.38 -9.80 -15.81
N ALA A 203 7.30 -10.74 -16.04
CA ALA A 203 8.51 -10.52 -16.82
C ALA A 203 8.26 -10.55 -18.35
N ASP A 204 7.11 -11.04 -18.80
CA ASP A 204 6.76 -11.13 -20.21
C ASP A 204 5.90 -9.93 -20.69
N PRO A 205 6.36 -9.15 -21.68
CA PRO A 205 5.58 -8.04 -22.24
C PRO A 205 4.20 -8.45 -22.79
N VAL A 206 4.05 -9.68 -23.29
CA VAL A 206 2.76 -10.18 -23.80
C VAL A 206 1.79 -10.39 -22.64
N THR A 207 2.25 -11.02 -21.56
CA THR A 207 1.49 -11.16 -20.31
C THR A 207 1.09 -9.80 -19.73
N ILE A 208 2.02 -8.84 -19.64
CA ILE A 208 1.70 -7.48 -19.16
C ILE A 208 0.63 -6.82 -20.04
N LYS A 209 0.73 -6.95 -21.36
CA LYS A 209 -0.25 -6.38 -22.29
C LYS A 209 -1.63 -7.01 -22.08
N PHE A 210 -1.70 -8.32 -21.94
CA PHE A 210 -2.94 -9.04 -21.64
C PHE A 210 -3.57 -8.57 -20.33
N LEU A 211 -2.80 -8.50 -19.24
CA LEU A 211 -3.27 -8.03 -17.94
C LEU A 211 -3.80 -6.59 -18.00
N LYS A 212 -3.14 -5.72 -18.77
CA LYS A 212 -3.61 -4.35 -19.03
C LYS A 212 -4.94 -4.34 -19.78
N GLU A 213 -5.10 -5.17 -20.81
CA GLU A 213 -6.34 -5.27 -21.58
C GLU A 213 -7.52 -5.79 -20.74
N LEU A 214 -7.26 -6.62 -19.73
CA LEU A 214 -8.28 -7.04 -18.74
C LEU A 214 -8.77 -5.91 -17.83
N GLY A 215 -8.10 -4.75 -17.82
CA GLY A 215 -8.50 -3.60 -17.00
C GLY A 215 -7.87 -3.57 -15.61
N LEU A 216 -6.74 -4.28 -15.40
CA LEU A 216 -6.00 -4.21 -14.14
C LEU A 216 -5.52 -2.79 -13.85
N HIS A 217 -5.54 -2.41 -12.56
CA HIS A 217 -5.17 -1.06 -12.12
C HIS A 217 -3.65 -0.88 -11.98
N GLY A 218 -2.91 -1.97 -11.77
CA GLY A 218 -1.47 -1.95 -11.61
C GLY A 218 -0.84 -3.32 -11.84
N VAL A 219 0.37 -3.33 -12.38
CA VAL A 219 1.19 -4.53 -12.59
C VAL A 219 2.56 -4.24 -11.99
N ILE A 220 3.00 -5.09 -11.06
CA ILE A 220 4.29 -4.99 -10.38
C ILE A 220 5.25 -5.94 -11.10
N TYR A 221 6.35 -5.39 -11.63
CA TYR A 221 7.32 -6.15 -12.42
C TYR A 221 8.72 -5.52 -12.35
N ASP A 222 9.72 -6.36 -12.50
CA ASP A 222 11.13 -5.95 -12.54
C ASP A 222 11.54 -5.43 -13.92
N LYS A 223 12.77 -4.93 -14.03
CA LYS A 223 13.35 -4.52 -15.32
C LYS A 223 12.45 -3.59 -16.12
N ILE A 224 11.79 -2.65 -15.42
CA ILE A 224 10.92 -1.62 -16.00
C ILE A 224 11.59 -0.91 -17.17
N HIS A 225 12.92 -0.78 -17.11
CA HIS A 225 13.70 -0.11 -18.13
C HIS A 225 13.80 -0.86 -19.47
N GLU A 226 13.79 -2.20 -19.45
CA GLU A 226 13.87 -3.08 -20.62
C GLU A 226 12.49 -3.32 -21.24
N ILE A 227 11.49 -3.58 -20.40
CA ILE A 227 10.14 -3.98 -20.83
C ILE A 227 9.33 -2.79 -21.34
N SER A 228 9.53 -1.60 -20.75
CA SER A 228 8.83 -0.39 -21.19
C SER A 228 9.60 0.28 -22.33
N GLN A 229 9.14 0.04 -23.56
CA GLN A 229 9.69 0.63 -24.80
C GLN A 229 9.39 2.14 -24.96
N LYS A 230 8.73 2.78 -24.00
CA LYS A 230 8.47 4.22 -24.07
C LYS A 230 9.76 4.99 -23.84
N GLU A 231 10.14 5.83 -24.81
CA GLU A 231 11.26 6.79 -24.68
C GLU A 231 11.04 7.74 -23.50
N VAL A 232 9.78 8.09 -23.22
CA VAL A 232 9.39 8.86 -22.04
C VAL A 232 8.58 7.97 -21.09
N LYS A 233 9.23 7.56 -20.00
CA LYS A 233 8.58 6.83 -18.89
C LYS A 233 7.88 7.83 -17.98
N GLU A 234 6.83 8.46 -18.49
CA GLU A 234 6.01 9.35 -17.66
C GLU A 234 5.27 8.52 -16.62
N SER A 235 5.59 8.77 -15.35
CA SER A 235 4.76 8.27 -14.27
C SER A 235 3.36 8.90 -14.41
N ILE A 236 2.29 8.12 -14.34
CA ILE A 236 0.89 8.63 -14.39
C ILE A 236 0.71 9.81 -13.42
N PHE A 237 1.32 9.65 -12.28
CA PHE A 237 1.57 10.62 -11.22
C PHE A 237 2.15 11.98 -11.65
N MET A 238 3.03 12.00 -12.65
CA MET A 238 3.56 13.20 -13.25
C MET A 238 2.64 13.73 -14.35
N VAL A 239 1.94 12.86 -15.07
CA VAL A 239 0.92 13.24 -16.06
C VAL A 239 -0.23 13.98 -15.36
N GLU A 240 -0.81 13.40 -14.31
CA GLU A 240 -1.86 14.05 -13.50
C GLU A 240 -1.38 15.36 -12.87
N ALA A 241 -0.14 15.40 -12.34
CA ALA A 241 0.41 16.63 -11.77
C ALA A 241 0.59 17.74 -12.82
N LYS A 242 1.05 17.39 -14.04
CA LYS A 242 1.18 18.31 -15.16
C LYS A 242 -0.18 18.79 -15.65
N GLU A 243 -1.16 17.90 -15.74
CA GLU A 243 -2.54 18.22 -16.13
C GLU A 243 -3.19 19.18 -15.12
N ASN A 244 -3.11 18.86 -13.82
CA ASN A 244 -3.60 19.73 -12.75
C ASN A 244 -2.89 21.10 -12.75
N GLN A 245 -1.56 21.13 -12.93
CA GLN A 245 -0.82 22.40 -13.05
C GLN A 245 -1.23 23.20 -14.29
N LYS A 246 -1.50 22.52 -15.42
CA LYS A 246 -1.94 23.17 -16.65
C LYS A 246 -3.34 23.77 -16.49
N GLU A 247 -4.27 23.04 -15.87
CA GLU A 247 -5.61 23.56 -15.53
C GLU A 247 -5.53 24.76 -14.57
N LEU A 248 -4.72 24.67 -13.51
CA LEU A 248 -4.51 25.79 -12.58
C LEU A 248 -3.95 27.03 -13.28
N ARG A 249 -3.00 26.86 -14.21
CA ARG A 249 -2.45 27.97 -15.00
C ARG A 249 -3.49 28.58 -15.95
N LEU A 250 -4.31 27.76 -16.60
CA LEU A 250 -5.38 28.22 -17.48
C LEU A 250 -6.44 29.02 -16.69
N VAL A 251 -6.81 28.54 -15.49
CA VAL A 251 -7.73 29.25 -14.60
C VAL A 251 -7.14 30.56 -14.11
N ALA A 252 -5.85 30.57 -13.74
CA ALA A 252 -5.17 31.80 -13.32
C ALA A 252 -5.08 32.84 -14.46
N ALA A 253 -4.81 32.39 -15.69
CA ALA A 253 -4.79 33.26 -16.87
C ALA A 253 -6.20 33.82 -17.18
N ALA A 254 -7.23 32.97 -17.15
CA ALA A 254 -8.61 33.40 -17.35
C ALA A 254 -9.05 34.43 -16.30
N ASN A 255 -8.70 34.22 -15.02
CA ASN A 255 -8.98 35.17 -13.94
C ASN A 255 -8.27 36.52 -14.09
N ALA A 256 -7.08 36.54 -14.71
CA ALA A 256 -6.36 37.79 -14.96
C ALA A 256 -7.02 38.64 -16.07
N GLU A 257 -7.80 38.01 -16.96
CA GLU A 257 -8.51 38.66 -18.06
C GLU A 257 -9.96 39.04 -17.71
N MET A 258 -10.48 38.63 -16.54
CA MET A 258 -11.87 38.91 -16.14
C MET A 258 -12.07 40.33 -15.56
N PRO A 259 -13.25 40.94 -15.78
CA PRO A 259 -13.63 42.21 -15.14
C PRO A 259 -13.68 42.09 -13.60
N PRO A 260 -13.33 43.14 -12.85
CA PRO A 260 -13.22 43.11 -11.39
C PRO A 260 -14.55 42.83 -10.65
N ASP A 261 -15.70 42.92 -11.33
CA ASP A 261 -17.02 42.69 -10.73
C ASP A 261 -17.49 41.22 -10.83
N GLN A 262 -16.70 40.32 -11.43
CA GLN A 262 -17.05 38.89 -11.53
C GLN A 262 -16.24 38.03 -10.54
N PRO A 263 -16.89 37.06 -9.88
CA PRO A 263 -16.19 36.15 -8.98
C PRO A 263 -15.17 35.30 -9.75
N PRO A 264 -13.96 35.07 -9.18
CA PRO A 264 -12.91 34.33 -9.86
C PRO A 264 -13.34 32.88 -10.15
N LEU A 265 -13.03 32.42 -11.36
CA LEU A 265 -13.13 31.02 -11.75
C LEU A 265 -12.25 30.18 -10.83
N GLN A 266 -12.81 29.10 -10.30
CA GLN A 266 -12.10 28.11 -9.50
C GLN A 266 -11.81 26.88 -10.37
N SER A 267 -10.59 26.35 -10.27
CA SER A 267 -10.27 25.06 -10.89
C SER A 267 -11.07 23.97 -10.18
N ILE A 268 -11.89 23.23 -10.91
CA ILE A 268 -12.42 21.95 -10.44
C ILE A 268 -11.24 20.99 -10.50
N ILE A 269 -10.45 20.93 -9.43
CA ILE A 269 -9.45 19.88 -9.30
C ILE A 269 -10.24 18.57 -9.31
N LYS A 270 -10.24 17.87 -10.44
CA LYS A 270 -10.68 16.47 -10.49
C LYS A 270 -9.61 15.63 -9.82
N GLU A 271 -9.45 15.83 -8.52
CA GLU A 271 -8.99 14.73 -7.70
C GLU A 271 -9.99 13.61 -7.98
N ARG A 272 -9.50 12.49 -8.52
CA ARG A 272 -10.26 11.23 -8.56
C ARG A 272 -10.46 10.70 -7.13
N ILE A 273 -10.74 11.58 -6.17
CA ILE A 273 -11.40 11.23 -4.94
C ILE A 273 -12.78 10.77 -5.37
N LEU A 274 -13.10 9.54 -5.00
CA LEU A 274 -14.44 8.96 -5.07
C LEU A 274 -15.47 10.06 -4.80
N ASP A 275 -16.23 10.38 -5.85
CA ASP A 275 -17.20 11.47 -5.89
C ASP A 275 -18.35 11.09 -4.95
N PHE A 276 -18.17 11.33 -3.65
CA PHE A 276 -19.00 10.79 -2.56
C PHE A 276 -20.45 11.25 -2.68
N GLU A 277 -20.70 12.46 -3.18
CA GLU A 277 -22.05 12.98 -3.42
C GLU A 277 -22.74 12.23 -4.55
N LYS A 278 -22.01 11.92 -5.62
CA LYS A 278 -22.53 11.13 -6.75
C LYS A 278 -22.78 9.67 -6.38
N ALA A 279 -21.96 9.11 -5.49
CA ALA A 279 -22.18 7.79 -4.90
C ALA A 279 -23.39 7.78 -3.96
N LYS A 280 -23.58 8.85 -3.16
CA LYS A 280 -24.72 9.02 -2.26
C LYS A 280 -26.05 9.13 -3.02
N ASP A 281 -26.08 9.86 -4.13
CA ASP A 281 -27.27 9.97 -4.98
C ASP A 281 -27.61 8.65 -5.69
N GLN A 282 -26.61 7.81 -5.98
CA GLN A 282 -26.81 6.44 -6.50
C GLN A 282 -27.23 5.44 -5.41
N LEU A 283 -26.86 5.68 -4.15
CA LEU A 283 -27.25 4.90 -2.97
C LEU A 283 -28.61 5.31 -2.39
N ALA A 284 -29.19 6.43 -2.82
CA ALA A 284 -30.46 6.97 -2.30
C ALA A 284 -31.69 6.10 -2.62
N VAL A 285 -31.55 4.98 -3.31
CA VAL A 285 -32.61 3.98 -3.46
C VAL A 285 -32.25 2.71 -2.69
N GLY A 286 -32.54 2.73 -1.39
CA GLY A 286 -32.93 1.50 -0.68
C GLY A 286 -31.94 0.83 0.27
N ILE A 287 -30.96 1.52 0.86
CA ILE A 287 -30.21 0.96 2.00
C ILE A 287 -30.32 1.90 3.21
N SER A 288 -31.16 1.50 4.16
CA SER A 288 -31.24 2.09 5.49
C SER A 288 -29.94 1.79 6.24
N ALA A 289 -28.99 2.72 6.23
CA ALA A 289 -27.89 2.74 7.19
C ALA A 289 -28.37 3.44 8.47
N ALA A 290 -29.22 2.76 9.24
CA ALA A 290 -29.61 3.19 10.57
C ALA A 290 -28.72 2.50 11.62
N THR A 291 -27.51 3.01 11.80
CA THR A 291 -26.89 3.06 13.13
C THR A 291 -26.88 4.51 13.57
N SER A 292 -28.07 5.08 13.73
CA SER A 292 -28.20 6.33 14.45
C SER A 292 -27.86 6.04 15.92
N LEU A 293 -26.91 6.81 16.45
CA LEU A 293 -26.51 6.87 17.86
C LEU A 293 -27.69 7.11 18.84
N GLN A 294 -28.92 7.32 18.34
CA GLN A 294 -30.15 7.40 19.11
C GLN A 294 -30.78 6.04 19.48
N SER A 295 -30.33 4.92 18.90
CA SER A 295 -30.87 3.59 19.26
C SER A 295 -30.15 2.92 20.44
N LEU A 296 -29.15 3.57 21.03
CA LEU A 296 -28.38 3.05 22.18
C LEU A 296 -28.80 3.62 23.53
N GLU A 297 -29.74 4.57 23.58
CA GLU A 297 -30.22 5.16 24.86
C GLU A 297 -31.53 4.54 25.38
N SER A 298 -32.14 3.60 24.68
CA SER A 298 -33.44 3.03 25.04
C SER A 298 -33.39 1.53 25.31
N GLN A 299 -32.49 1.08 26.19
CA GLN A 299 -32.62 -0.21 26.89
C GLN A 299 -31.67 -0.30 28.08
N LYS A 300 -31.95 0.46 29.14
CA LYS A 300 -31.55 0.08 30.50
C LYS A 300 -32.75 -0.63 31.14
N PRO A 301 -32.68 -1.94 31.44
CA PRO A 301 -33.62 -2.54 32.38
C PRO A 301 -33.28 -2.03 33.79
N ASP A 302 -34.31 -1.53 34.47
CA ASP A 302 -34.26 -1.11 35.87
C ASP A 302 -33.68 -2.23 36.75
N TYR A 303 -32.56 -1.95 37.41
CA TYR A 303 -32.14 -2.72 38.56
C TYR A 303 -33.14 -2.44 39.69
N GLN A 304 -34.09 -3.36 39.89
CA GLN A 304 -34.91 -3.36 41.11
C GLN A 304 -33.99 -3.64 42.30
N THR A 305 -33.80 -2.61 43.13
CA THR A 305 -33.37 -2.76 44.51
C THR A 305 -34.48 -3.46 45.29
N GLY A 306 -34.29 -4.75 45.59
CA GLY A 306 -35.09 -5.49 46.55
C GLY A 306 -34.43 -5.44 47.92
N ASP A 307 -35.13 -4.82 48.87
CA ASP A 307 -34.73 -4.57 50.25
C ASP A 307 -34.43 -5.81 51.08
N CYS A 308 -33.59 -5.59 52.10
CA CYS A 308 -33.43 -6.45 53.28
C CYS A 308 -34.76 -6.67 54.01
N SER A 309 -35.06 -7.93 54.34
CA SER A 309 -35.76 -8.39 55.55
C SER A 309 -35.56 -9.90 55.70
#